data_AF-A0A8S1AYY3-F1
#
_entry.id   AF-A0A8S1AYY3-F1
#
_cell.length_a   1.000
_cell.length_b   1.000
_cell.length_c   1.000
_cell.angle_alpha   90.00
_cell.angle_beta   90.00
_cell.angle_gamma   90.00
#
_symmetry.space_group_name_H-M   'P 1'
#
loop_
_entity.id
_entity.type
_entity.pdbx_description
1 polymer ?
#
loop_
_entity_poly.entity_id
_entity_poly.type
_entity_poly.pdbx_seq_one_letter_code
_entity_poly.pdbx_strand_id
1 'polypeptide(L)'
;MVGPDLADNQYGFRQGRSTVDAIMRVKALAEEAVSRGEVVLAVSLDIANAFNTMPWSCIREALVYHEVPLYLRRIVGAYFSERAVVYPSRTGLGRREMSCGVPQESVLGPLLWNIGYDWVLRGAFLDGVAVVCYADDTLVTARGKTHHEATLRATAGVAQVVERIRRLGLEVALHKSEALFFHGLRRKPPEGSSLTVRRHSHRHRALDQVSGARTRWPMGLRISFPRSGPQVGWGSACVGAAAAQHEGTRSTRGLCGPWPFTGARYGRGP
;
A
#
# COMPACT_ATOMS: atom_id res chain seq x y z
N MET A 1 13.60 -17.75 18.50
CA MET A 1 12.44 -18.07 17.65
C MET A 1 12.53 -17.24 16.41
N VAL A 2 12.58 -17.86 15.24
CA VAL A 2 12.37 -17.16 13.96
C VAL A 2 10.88 -16.86 13.89
N GLY A 3 10.50 -15.59 13.77
CA GLY A 3 9.10 -15.18 13.63
C GLY A 3 8.47 -15.74 12.34
N PRO A 4 7.18 -15.44 12.06
CA PRO A 4 6.59 -15.83 10.79
C PRO A 4 7.46 -15.30 9.65
N ASP A 5 7.76 -16.19 8.70
CA ASP A 5 8.42 -15.87 7.44
C ASP A 5 7.50 -14.92 6.67
N LEU A 6 7.67 -13.61 6.86
CA LEU A 6 6.91 -12.51 6.24
C LEU A 6 7.72 -11.86 5.11
N ALA A 7 7.04 -11.42 4.06
CA ALA A 7 7.62 -10.88 2.84
C ALA A 7 8.64 -9.77 3.13
N ASP A 8 9.78 -9.81 2.44
CA ASP A 8 10.91 -8.90 2.70
C ASP A 8 10.64 -7.44 2.36
N ASN A 9 9.54 -7.14 1.69
CA ASN A 9 9.10 -5.80 1.37
C ASN A 9 8.07 -5.25 2.37
N GLN A 10 7.78 -5.97 3.45
CA GLN A 10 6.95 -5.49 4.56
C GLN A 10 7.83 -4.98 5.70
N TYR A 11 7.69 -3.71 6.07
CA TYR A 11 8.58 -3.03 7.04
C TYR A 11 7.88 -2.66 8.35
N GLY A 12 6.58 -2.37 8.32
CA GLY A 12 5.83 -1.95 9.51
C GLY A 12 5.80 -3.04 10.59
N PHE A 13 5.90 -2.64 11.86
CA PHE A 13 5.77 -3.51 13.04
C PHE A 13 6.62 -4.79 13.01
N ARG A 14 7.82 -4.71 12.44
CA ARG A 14 8.78 -5.81 12.43
C ARG A 14 10.03 -5.43 13.18
N GLN A 15 10.51 -6.34 14.02
CA GLN A 15 11.77 -6.15 14.71
C GLN A 15 12.90 -6.01 13.68
N GLY A 16 13.75 -4.99 13.86
CA GLY A 16 14.86 -4.70 12.94
C GLY A 16 14.44 -4.07 11.61
N ARG A 17 13.19 -3.59 11.48
CA ARG A 17 12.73 -2.81 10.32
C ARG A 17 12.03 -1.55 10.80
N SER A 18 12.26 -0.46 10.07
CA SER A 18 11.77 0.87 10.39
C SER A 18 11.22 1.58 9.15
N THR A 19 10.57 2.72 9.38
CA THR A 19 10.17 3.62 8.28
C THR A 19 11.39 4.10 7.49
N VAL A 20 12.54 4.26 8.16
CA VAL A 20 13.80 4.65 7.51
C VAL A 20 14.25 3.56 6.52
N ASP A 21 14.17 2.28 6.92
CA ASP A 21 14.55 1.16 6.04
C ASP A 21 13.64 1.09 4.80
N ALA A 22 12.34 1.31 4.97
CA ALA A 22 11.39 1.37 3.86
C ALA A 22 11.74 2.50 2.88
N ILE A 23 12.00 3.70 3.39
CA ILE A 23 12.39 4.86 2.57
C ILE A 23 13.74 4.61 1.87
N MET A 24 14.71 4.04 2.59
CA MET A 24 16.01 3.70 2.04
C MET A 24 15.91 2.64 0.93
N ARG A 25 14.97 1.69 1.05
CA ARG A 25 14.68 0.74 -0.03
C ARG A 25 14.14 1.44 -1.28
N VAL A 26 13.15 2.33 -1.12
CA VAL A 26 12.57 3.10 -2.24
C VAL A 26 13.64 3.99 -2.90
N LYS A 27 14.47 4.65 -2.08
CA LYS A 27 15.62 5.41 -2.55
C LYS A 27 16.56 4.55 -3.39
N ALA A 28 16.98 3.40 -2.88
CA ALA A 28 17.90 2.53 -3.58
C ALA A 28 17.34 2.08 -4.94
N LEU A 29 16.06 1.71 -5.00
CA LEU A 29 15.37 1.36 -6.24
C LEU A 29 15.37 2.52 -7.25
N ALA A 30 15.12 3.75 -6.78
CA ALA A 30 15.15 4.94 -7.61
C ALA A 30 16.57 5.28 -8.10
N GLU A 31 17.58 5.23 -7.22
CA GLU A 31 18.98 5.50 -7.56
C GLU A 31 19.52 4.49 -8.59
N GLU A 32 19.22 3.21 -8.39
CA GLU A 32 19.61 2.13 -9.29
C GLU A 32 19.00 2.33 -10.69
N ALA A 33 17.69 2.58 -10.77
CA ALA A 33 17.02 2.85 -12.05
C ALA A 33 17.56 4.12 -12.73
N VAL A 34 17.73 5.21 -12.00
CA VAL A 34 18.24 6.47 -12.56
C VAL A 34 19.68 6.32 -13.05
N SER A 35 20.51 5.52 -12.38
CA SER A 35 21.89 5.22 -12.82
C SER A 35 21.93 4.50 -14.17
N ARG A 36 20.88 3.73 -14.50
CA ARG A 36 20.67 3.08 -15.80
C ARG A 36 20.04 4.00 -16.84
N GLY A 37 19.83 5.27 -16.52
CA GLY A 37 19.11 6.21 -17.39
C GLY A 37 17.60 5.92 -17.47
N GLU A 38 17.03 5.20 -16.51
CA GLU A 38 15.58 4.95 -16.42
C GLU A 38 14.89 6.07 -15.60
N VAL A 39 13.55 6.03 -15.57
CA VAL A 39 12.73 6.75 -14.58
C VAL A 39 11.97 5.75 -13.73
N VAL A 40 11.55 6.16 -12.53
CA VAL A 40 10.67 5.38 -11.66
C VAL A 40 9.40 6.16 -11.40
N LEU A 41 8.25 5.52 -11.54
CA LEU A 41 6.98 6.00 -11.04
C LEU A 41 6.64 5.25 -9.76
N ALA A 42 6.43 5.96 -8.67
CA ALA A 42 5.92 5.41 -7.42
C ALA A 42 4.46 5.85 -7.23
N VAL A 43 3.60 4.91 -6.84
CA VAL A 43 2.17 5.13 -6.59
C VAL A 43 1.85 4.64 -5.18
N SER A 44 1.38 5.53 -4.32
CA SER A 44 0.92 5.19 -2.96
C SER A 44 -0.54 4.75 -2.98
N LEU A 45 -0.83 3.70 -2.22
CA LEU A 45 -2.15 3.14 -2.00
C LEU A 45 -2.42 3.17 -0.49
N ASP A 46 -3.53 3.81 -0.11
CA ASP A 46 -4.04 3.87 1.26
C ASP A 46 -5.21 2.89 1.38
N ILE A 47 -5.27 2.13 2.47
CA ILE A 47 -6.34 1.16 2.70
C ILE A 47 -7.44 1.82 3.53
N ALA A 48 -8.67 1.78 3.01
CA ALA A 48 -9.81 2.37 3.67
C ALA A 48 -10.10 1.66 5.01
N ASN A 49 -10.10 2.44 6.08
CA ASN A 49 -10.38 1.97 7.44
C ASN A 49 -9.52 0.75 7.83
N ALA A 50 -8.22 0.82 7.51
CA ALA A 50 -7.23 -0.17 7.88
C ALA A 50 -7.28 -0.52 9.38
N PHE A 51 -6.76 -1.69 9.73
CA PHE A 51 -6.94 -2.36 11.01
C PHE A 51 -8.39 -2.74 11.34
N ASN A 52 -9.38 -1.90 11.08
CA ASN A 52 -10.79 -2.18 11.40
C ASN A 52 -11.49 -3.10 10.39
N THR A 53 -10.92 -3.30 9.21
CA THR A 53 -11.56 -4.01 8.09
C THR A 53 -10.97 -5.38 7.78
N MET A 54 -9.81 -5.75 8.35
CA MET A 54 -9.17 -7.05 8.07
C MET A 54 -10.07 -8.23 8.47
N PRO A 55 -10.53 -9.08 7.53
CA PRO A 55 -11.39 -10.21 7.87
C PRO A 55 -10.68 -11.24 8.74
N TRP A 56 -11.37 -11.76 9.77
CA TRP A 56 -10.76 -12.77 10.65
C TRP A 56 -10.56 -14.11 9.97
N SER A 57 -11.37 -14.43 8.95
CA SER A 57 -11.16 -15.60 8.08
C SER A 57 -9.78 -15.55 7.43
N CYS A 58 -9.42 -14.42 6.84
CA CYS A 58 -8.12 -14.20 6.22
C CYS A 58 -6.97 -14.36 7.21
N ILE A 59 -7.11 -13.82 8.43
CA ILE A 59 -6.10 -14.00 9.49
C ILE A 59 -5.96 -15.49 9.87
N ARG A 60 -7.08 -16.21 10.05
CA ARG A 60 -7.05 -17.63 10.39
C ARG A 60 -6.37 -18.46 9.30
N GLU A 61 -6.66 -18.18 8.04
CA GLU A 61 -6.05 -18.85 6.90
C GLU A 61 -4.56 -18.52 6.76
N ALA A 62 -4.17 -17.26 6.98
CA ALA A 62 -2.77 -16.85 7.01
C ALA A 62 -1.99 -17.55 8.14
N LEU A 63 -2.57 -17.69 9.33
CA LEU A 63 -1.94 -18.44 10.43
C LEU A 63 -1.71 -19.91 10.09
N VAL A 64 -2.62 -20.53 9.32
CA VAL A 64 -2.42 -21.89 8.79
C VAL A 64 -1.27 -21.91 7.79
N TYR A 65 -1.24 -20.95 6.86
CA TYR A 65 -0.20 -20.83 5.83
C TYR A 65 1.20 -20.64 6.43
N HIS A 66 1.34 -19.83 7.48
CA HIS A 66 2.61 -19.64 8.20
C HIS A 66 2.93 -20.75 9.20
N GLU A 67 2.21 -21.87 9.16
CA GLU A 67 2.44 -23.06 9.99
C GLU A 67 2.42 -22.74 11.50
N VAL A 68 1.62 -21.75 11.91
CA VAL A 68 1.53 -21.35 13.32
C VAL A 68 0.96 -22.54 14.13
N PRO A 69 1.58 -22.91 15.26
CA PRO A 69 1.10 -24.03 16.09
C PRO A 69 -0.39 -23.94 16.43
N LEU A 70 -1.06 -25.10 16.44
CA LEU A 70 -2.53 -25.18 16.62
C LEU A 70 -2.99 -24.51 17.92
N TYR A 71 -2.22 -24.62 19.00
CA TYR A 71 -2.59 -23.99 20.28
C TYR A 71 -2.59 -22.45 20.18
N LEU A 72 -1.63 -21.84 19.48
CA LEU A 72 -1.61 -20.40 19.24
C LEU A 72 -2.76 -19.97 18.33
N ARG A 73 -3.07 -20.76 17.28
CA ARG A 73 -4.26 -20.54 16.44
C ARG A 73 -5.56 -20.55 17.23
N ARG A 74 -5.69 -21.45 18.22
CA ARG A 74 -6.84 -21.48 19.13
C ARG A 74 -6.91 -20.25 20.03
N ILE A 75 -5.78 -19.78 20.56
CA ILE A 75 -5.71 -18.54 21.37
C ILE A 75 -6.14 -17.33 20.53
N VAL A 76 -5.62 -17.19 19.30
CA VAL A 76 -6.05 -16.11 18.39
C VAL A 76 -7.52 -16.26 17.99
N GLY A 77 -7.99 -17.49 17.80
CA GLY A 77 -9.41 -17.78 17.57
C GLY A 77 -10.29 -17.26 18.71
N ALA A 78 -9.94 -17.59 19.96
CA ALA A 78 -10.62 -17.10 21.15
C ALA A 78 -10.54 -15.58 21.31
N TYR A 79 -9.42 -14.96 20.93
CA TYR A 79 -9.23 -13.51 20.95
C TYR A 79 -10.25 -12.75 20.05
N PHE A 80 -10.70 -13.39 18.97
CA PHE A 80 -11.73 -12.87 18.07
C PHE A 80 -13.16 -13.29 18.43
N SER A 81 -13.35 -14.29 19.28
CA SER A 81 -14.68 -14.80 19.61
C SER A 81 -15.53 -13.79 20.38
N GLU A 82 -16.85 -13.86 20.16
CA GLU A 82 -17.88 -13.14 20.94
C GLU A 82 -17.76 -11.61 20.95
N ARG A 83 -17.01 -11.04 19.99
CA ARG A 83 -16.88 -9.59 19.87
C ARG A 83 -18.06 -9.00 19.13
N ALA A 84 -18.60 -7.92 19.71
CA ALA A 84 -19.63 -7.11 19.11
C ALA A 84 -19.38 -5.63 19.40
N VAL A 85 -19.79 -4.78 18.47
CA VAL A 85 -19.90 -3.34 18.69
C VAL A 85 -21.30 -3.04 19.19
N VAL A 86 -21.39 -2.32 20.31
CA VAL A 86 -22.65 -1.77 20.83
C VAL A 86 -22.70 -0.29 20.48
N TYR A 87 -23.81 0.18 19.92
CA TYR A 87 -23.96 1.56 19.48
C TYR A 87 -25.36 2.10 19.77
N PRO A 88 -25.52 3.41 20.01
CA PRO A 88 -26.83 4.04 20.13
C PRO A 88 -27.64 3.90 18.83
N SER A 89 -28.88 3.45 18.95
CA SER A 89 -29.84 3.32 17.87
C SER A 89 -31.11 4.12 18.19
N ARG A 90 -31.99 4.31 17.20
CA ARG A 90 -33.26 5.03 17.39
C ARG A 90 -34.20 4.37 18.42
N THR A 91 -33.99 3.08 18.71
CA THR A 91 -34.84 2.28 19.61
C THR A 91 -34.09 1.80 20.86
N GLY A 92 -32.93 2.40 21.19
CA GLY A 92 -32.10 2.01 22.34
C GLY A 92 -30.69 1.64 21.92
N LEU A 93 -30.13 0.56 22.45
CA LEU A 93 -28.79 0.08 22.05
C LEU A 93 -28.90 -0.97 20.95
N GLY A 94 -28.19 -0.74 19.84
CA GLY A 94 -27.93 -1.76 18.83
C GLY A 94 -26.68 -2.57 19.16
N ARG A 95 -26.68 -3.86 18.85
CA ARG A 95 -25.52 -4.75 18.95
C ARG A 95 -25.24 -5.33 17.57
N ARG A 96 -23.98 -5.25 17.12
CA ARG A 96 -23.52 -5.86 15.87
C ARG A 96 -22.32 -6.75 16.13
N GLU A 97 -22.44 -8.01 15.76
CA GLU A 97 -21.32 -8.94 15.81
C GLU A 97 -20.24 -8.56 14.82
N MET A 98 -18.99 -8.70 15.25
CA MET A 98 -17.84 -8.42 14.42
C MET A 98 -17.37 -9.70 13.73
N SER A 99 -16.88 -9.55 12.50
CA SER A 99 -16.25 -10.63 11.73
C SER A 99 -14.91 -10.21 11.12
N CYS A 100 -14.51 -8.96 11.38
CA CYS A 100 -13.32 -8.32 10.89
C CYS A 100 -12.80 -7.32 11.91
N GLY A 101 -11.57 -6.87 11.67
CA GLY A 101 -10.89 -5.88 12.48
C GLY A 101 -9.89 -6.52 13.44
N VAL A 102 -8.65 -6.05 13.41
CA VAL A 102 -7.69 -6.27 14.48
C VAL A 102 -7.85 -5.14 15.50
N PRO A 103 -7.93 -5.45 16.81
CA PRO A 103 -8.14 -4.41 17.81
C PRO A 103 -6.99 -3.40 17.81
N GLN A 104 -7.33 -2.15 17.50
CA GLN A 104 -6.42 -1.02 17.64
C GLN A 104 -5.99 -0.92 19.10
N GLU A 105 -4.73 -0.54 19.36
CA GLU A 105 -4.09 -0.51 20.69
C GLU A 105 -3.72 -1.88 21.30
N SER A 106 -4.06 -2.99 20.65
CA SER A 106 -3.56 -4.30 21.11
C SER A 106 -2.12 -4.54 20.68
N VAL A 107 -1.36 -5.25 21.54
CA VAL A 107 0.01 -5.69 21.22
C VAL A 107 0.03 -6.64 20.00
N LEU A 108 -1.01 -7.47 19.85
CA LEU A 108 -1.11 -8.45 18.75
C LEU A 108 -1.64 -7.86 17.45
N GLY A 109 -2.43 -6.78 17.50
CA GLY A 109 -3.11 -6.20 16.34
C GLY A 109 -2.17 -5.93 15.16
N PRO A 110 -1.03 -5.25 15.37
CA PRO A 110 -0.07 -5.00 14.31
C PRO A 110 0.54 -6.26 13.69
N LEU A 111 0.80 -7.30 14.50
CA LEU A 111 1.29 -8.59 14.00
C LEU A 111 0.23 -9.31 13.19
N LEU A 112 -1.02 -9.30 13.65
CA LEU A 112 -2.14 -9.94 12.96
C LEU A 112 -2.48 -9.23 11.64
N TRP A 113 -2.36 -7.89 11.61
CA TRP A 113 -2.40 -7.11 10.37
C TRP A 113 -1.33 -7.59 9.39
N ASN A 114 -0.08 -7.61 9.86
CA ASN A 114 1.07 -8.03 9.06
C ASN A 114 0.91 -9.44 8.49
N ILE A 115 0.44 -10.40 9.30
CA ILE A 115 0.21 -11.79 8.86
C ILE A 115 -0.91 -11.85 7.82
N GLY A 116 -2.02 -11.15 8.02
CA GLY A 116 -3.12 -11.14 7.05
C GLY A 116 -2.76 -10.46 5.74
N TYR A 117 -2.05 -9.34 5.81
CA TYR A 117 -1.70 -8.52 4.65
C TYR A 117 -0.57 -9.10 3.80
N ASP A 118 0.30 -9.91 4.39
CA ASP A 118 1.45 -10.55 3.75
C ASP A 118 1.12 -11.25 2.41
N TRP A 119 -0.09 -11.80 2.28
CA TRP A 119 -0.57 -12.41 1.05
C TRP A 119 -0.52 -11.46 -0.17
N VAL A 120 -0.85 -10.18 0.03
CA VAL A 120 -0.82 -9.16 -1.04
C VAL A 120 0.59 -9.05 -1.63
N LEU A 121 1.62 -9.25 -0.81
CA LEU A 121 3.02 -9.03 -1.12
C LEU A 121 3.74 -10.25 -1.70
N ARG A 122 3.23 -11.46 -1.48
CA ARG A 122 3.91 -12.71 -1.87
C ARG A 122 3.80 -13.11 -3.34
N GLY A 123 2.86 -12.57 -4.10
CA GLY A 123 2.71 -12.97 -5.50
C GLY A 123 3.74 -12.29 -6.40
N ALA A 124 4.12 -12.98 -7.49
CA ALA A 124 5.03 -12.43 -8.49
C ALA A 124 4.53 -11.07 -9.02
N PHE A 125 5.46 -10.13 -9.18
CA PHE A 125 5.22 -8.84 -9.82
C PHE A 125 5.91 -8.83 -11.18
N LEU A 126 5.44 -7.96 -12.08
CA LEU A 126 6.06 -7.75 -13.39
C LEU A 126 7.51 -7.29 -13.23
N ASP A 127 8.39 -7.64 -14.17
CA ASP A 127 9.74 -7.10 -14.16
C ASP A 127 9.71 -5.56 -14.20
N GLY A 128 10.60 -4.98 -13.39
CA GLY A 128 10.64 -3.54 -13.15
C GLY A 128 9.55 -3.00 -12.23
N VAL A 129 8.66 -3.84 -11.67
CA VAL A 129 7.72 -3.46 -10.62
C VAL A 129 8.19 -3.98 -9.26
N ALA A 130 8.20 -3.13 -8.25
CA ALA A 130 8.45 -3.51 -6.87
C ALA A 130 7.40 -2.88 -5.95
N VAL A 131 6.98 -3.62 -4.94
CA VAL A 131 6.04 -3.15 -3.92
C VAL A 131 6.79 -3.01 -2.61
N VAL A 132 6.54 -1.94 -1.86
CA VAL A 132 7.07 -1.69 -0.51
C VAL A 132 5.90 -1.33 0.39
N CYS A 133 5.81 -1.98 1.55
CA CYS A 133 4.71 -1.75 2.48
C CYS A 133 5.21 -1.40 3.88
N TYR A 134 4.55 -0.43 4.50
CA TYR A 134 4.70 -0.12 5.91
C TYR A 134 3.31 -0.12 6.54
N ALA A 135 2.99 -1.17 7.31
CA ALA A 135 1.64 -1.36 7.82
C ALA A 135 0.61 -1.41 6.67
N ASP A 136 -0.32 -0.46 6.64
CA ASP A 136 -1.35 -0.28 5.62
C ASP A 136 -0.92 0.61 4.45
N ASP A 137 0.15 1.40 4.61
CA ASP A 137 0.74 2.19 3.53
C ASP A 137 1.44 1.26 2.53
N THR A 138 0.94 1.25 1.29
CA THR A 138 1.48 0.41 0.22
C THR A 138 1.98 1.26 -0.94
N LEU A 139 3.25 1.12 -1.29
CA LEU A 139 3.89 1.84 -2.39
C LEU A 139 4.23 0.87 -3.52
N VAL A 140 3.64 1.09 -4.69
CA VAL A 140 3.98 0.38 -5.92
C VAL A 140 4.96 1.25 -6.72
N THR A 141 6.14 0.74 -6.99
CA THR A 141 7.15 1.40 -7.81
C THR A 141 7.31 0.66 -9.13
N ALA A 142 7.44 1.39 -10.23
CA ALA A 142 7.68 0.83 -11.55
C ALA A 142 8.74 1.63 -12.29
N ARG A 143 9.80 0.96 -12.75
CA ARG A 143 10.86 1.58 -13.55
C ARG A 143 10.61 1.41 -15.04
N GLY A 144 11.08 2.35 -15.86
CA GLY A 144 10.99 2.29 -17.32
C GLY A 144 12.00 3.22 -17.99
N LYS A 145 12.36 2.94 -19.25
CA LYS A 145 13.27 3.80 -20.02
C LYS A 145 12.63 5.14 -20.31
N THR A 146 11.31 5.21 -20.38
CA THR A 146 10.52 6.44 -20.58
C THR A 146 9.46 6.61 -19.49
N HIS A 147 8.96 7.83 -19.30
CA HIS A 147 7.81 8.10 -18.41
C HIS A 147 6.59 7.26 -18.80
N HIS A 148 6.33 7.12 -20.10
CA HIS A 148 5.23 6.31 -20.61
C HIS A 148 5.36 4.82 -20.23
N GLU A 149 6.55 4.23 -20.43
CA GLU A 149 6.82 2.84 -20.06
C GLU A 149 6.68 2.61 -18.54
N ALA A 150 7.20 3.52 -17.73
CA ALA A 150 7.04 3.47 -16.28
C ALA A 150 5.56 3.58 -15.86
N THR A 151 4.78 4.45 -16.52
CA THR A 151 3.33 4.55 -16.30
C THR A 151 2.62 3.24 -16.65
N LEU A 152 2.87 2.65 -17.82
CA LEU A 152 2.23 1.39 -18.22
C LEU A 152 2.50 0.27 -17.21
N ARG A 153 3.77 0.12 -16.77
CA ARG A 153 4.14 -0.87 -15.76
C ARG A 153 3.52 -0.57 -14.40
N ALA A 154 3.50 0.70 -13.98
CA ALA A 154 2.86 1.10 -12.73
C ALA A 154 1.36 0.80 -12.75
N THR A 155 0.66 1.12 -13.84
CA THR A 155 -0.77 0.82 -13.99
C THR A 155 -1.03 -0.68 -13.86
N ALA A 156 -0.25 -1.52 -14.55
CA ALA A 156 -0.38 -2.97 -14.44
C ALA A 156 -0.06 -3.48 -13.03
N GLY A 157 1.00 -2.97 -12.41
CA GLY A 157 1.40 -3.32 -11.04
C GLY A 157 0.36 -2.92 -9.99
N VAL A 158 -0.15 -1.69 -10.07
CA VAL A 158 -1.21 -1.18 -9.20
C VAL A 158 -2.49 -1.99 -9.38
N ALA A 159 -2.89 -2.31 -10.60
CA ALA A 159 -4.06 -3.15 -10.84
C ALA A 159 -3.93 -4.54 -10.17
N GLN A 160 -2.74 -5.17 -10.27
CA GLN A 160 -2.48 -6.45 -9.59
C GLN A 160 -2.56 -6.32 -8.07
N VAL A 161 -1.96 -5.27 -7.49
CA VAL A 161 -1.97 -5.05 -6.03
C VAL A 161 -3.37 -4.74 -5.53
N VAL A 162 -4.10 -3.85 -6.21
CA VAL A 162 -5.49 -3.50 -5.86
C VAL A 162 -6.40 -4.73 -5.93
N GLU A 163 -6.26 -5.57 -6.95
CA GLU A 163 -7.02 -6.81 -7.07
C GLU A 163 -6.73 -7.77 -5.91
N ARG A 164 -5.46 -7.90 -5.49
CA ARG A 164 -5.12 -8.67 -4.28
C ARG A 164 -5.73 -8.05 -3.03
N ILE A 165 -5.61 -6.74 -2.83
CA ILE A 165 -6.23 -6.07 -1.67
C ILE A 165 -7.74 -6.36 -1.61
N ARG A 166 -8.43 -6.28 -2.76
CA ARG A 166 -9.86 -6.60 -2.87
C ARG A 166 -10.19 -8.06 -2.56
N ARG A 167 -9.39 -9.00 -3.05
CA ARG A 167 -9.55 -10.44 -2.74
C ARG A 167 -9.36 -10.75 -1.26
N LEU A 168 -8.56 -9.96 -0.56
CA LEU A 168 -8.42 -10.03 0.89
C LEU A 168 -9.66 -9.47 1.65
N GLY A 169 -10.63 -8.90 0.93
CA GLY A 169 -11.81 -8.26 1.52
C GLY A 169 -11.56 -6.83 1.99
N LEU A 170 -10.45 -6.22 1.57
CA LEU A 170 -10.09 -4.83 1.90
C LEU A 170 -10.44 -3.88 0.74
N GLU A 171 -10.56 -2.60 1.06
CA GLU A 171 -10.85 -1.54 0.10
C GLU A 171 -9.71 -0.53 0.04
N VAL A 172 -9.40 -0.02 -1.16
CA VAL A 172 -8.38 1.02 -1.36
C VAL A 172 -9.07 2.38 -1.40
N ALA A 173 -8.59 3.32 -0.59
CA ALA A 173 -9.03 4.70 -0.60
C ALA A 173 -8.40 5.45 -1.78
N LEU A 174 -8.90 5.21 -3.00
CA LEU A 174 -8.34 5.75 -4.26
C LEU A 174 -8.18 7.28 -4.25
N HIS A 175 -9.04 8.01 -3.54
CA HIS A 175 -8.97 9.46 -3.43
C HIS A 175 -7.79 9.98 -2.60
N LYS A 176 -7.09 9.10 -1.88
CA LYS A 176 -5.86 9.39 -1.14
C LYS A 176 -4.60 8.87 -1.83
N SER A 177 -4.74 8.15 -2.93
CA SER A 177 -3.60 7.63 -3.69
C SER A 177 -2.86 8.76 -4.38
N GLU A 178 -1.53 8.74 -4.28
CA GLU A 178 -0.65 9.74 -4.88
C GLU A 178 0.38 9.09 -5.79
N ALA A 179 0.91 9.84 -6.76
CA ALA A 179 1.90 9.35 -7.70
C ALA A 179 3.08 10.32 -7.82
N LEU A 180 4.30 9.77 -7.85
CA LEU A 180 5.56 10.52 -7.86
C LEU A 180 6.54 9.92 -8.88
N PHE A 181 7.14 10.77 -9.71
CA PHE A 181 8.23 10.39 -10.60
C PHE A 181 9.60 10.66 -9.97
N PHE A 182 10.51 9.70 -10.07
CA PHE A 182 11.94 9.85 -9.85
C PHE A 182 12.67 9.77 -11.19
N HIS A 183 13.49 10.75 -11.50
CA HIS A 183 14.26 10.80 -12.74
C HIS A 183 15.58 11.55 -12.55
N GLY A 184 16.53 11.32 -13.45
CA GLY A 184 17.80 12.06 -13.47
C GLY A 184 17.60 13.57 -13.72
N LEU A 185 18.53 14.38 -13.21
CA LEU A 185 18.52 15.86 -13.32
C LEU A 185 18.43 16.39 -14.76
N ARG A 186 18.90 15.61 -15.74
CA ARG A 186 18.94 15.99 -17.15
C ARG A 186 17.64 15.64 -17.91
N ARG A 187 16.73 14.87 -17.30
CA ARG A 187 15.43 14.53 -17.90
C ARG A 187 14.40 15.57 -17.50
N LYS A 188 13.62 16.04 -18.47
CA LYS A 188 12.47 16.90 -18.21
C LYS A 188 11.37 16.10 -17.49
N PRO A 189 10.66 16.72 -16.54
CA PRO A 189 9.47 16.10 -15.98
C PRO A 189 8.39 15.97 -17.08
N PRO A 190 7.39 15.08 -16.89
CA PRO A 190 6.30 14.91 -17.84
C PRO A 190 5.58 16.23 -18.14
N GLU A 191 5.15 16.44 -19.39
CA GLU A 191 4.32 17.60 -19.73
C GLU A 191 3.03 17.60 -18.90
N GLY A 192 2.66 18.77 -18.36
CA GLY A 192 1.52 18.91 -17.45
C GLY A 192 1.83 18.72 -15.96
N SER A 193 3.08 18.40 -15.58
CA SER A 193 3.47 18.43 -14.16
C SER A 193 3.61 19.89 -13.68
N SER A 194 2.67 20.40 -12.88
CA SER A 194 2.75 21.72 -12.26
C SER A 194 2.86 21.63 -10.73
N LEU A 195 3.65 22.52 -10.13
CA LEU A 195 3.84 22.62 -8.67
C LEU A 195 3.39 24.03 -8.23
N THR A 196 2.30 24.11 -7.47
CA THR A 196 1.87 25.36 -6.83
C THR A 196 1.99 25.21 -5.31
N VAL A 197 2.98 25.87 -4.72
CA VAL A 197 3.14 25.96 -3.26
C VAL A 197 2.37 27.19 -2.77
N ARG A 198 1.20 27.02 -2.17
CA ARG A 198 0.46 28.15 -1.57
C ARG A 198 0.79 28.30 -0.09
N ARG A 199 1.58 29.31 0.26
CA ARG A 199 1.45 30.05 1.53
C ARG A 199 1.91 31.51 1.35
N HIS A 200 0.99 32.41 1.69
CA HIS A 200 1.12 33.86 1.92
C HIS A 200 1.80 34.73 0.85
N SER A 201 1.01 35.72 0.41
CA SER A 201 1.39 36.85 -0.42
C SER A 201 2.56 37.64 0.18
N HIS A 202 3.72 37.62 -0.48
CA HIS A 202 4.65 38.75 -0.50
C HIS A 202 5.33 38.80 -1.88
N ARG A 203 5.23 39.96 -2.55
CA ARG A 203 6.12 40.30 -3.68
C ARG A 203 7.53 40.45 -3.11
N HIS A 204 8.55 39.88 -3.76
CA HIS A 204 9.73 40.61 -4.28
C HIS A 204 10.74 39.67 -5.00
N ARG A 205 11.58 40.33 -5.81
CA ARG A 205 12.62 39.85 -6.74
C ARG A 205 13.65 38.87 -6.17
N ALA A 206 14.32 38.20 -7.11
CA ALA A 206 15.53 37.38 -6.99
C ALA A 206 16.57 37.84 -5.96
N LEU A 207 17.10 36.90 -5.17
CA LEU A 207 18.52 36.50 -5.09
C LEU A 207 18.76 35.50 -3.93
N ASP A 208 19.99 35.02 -3.88
CA ASP A 208 20.61 33.84 -3.26
C ASP A 208 20.42 33.47 -1.77
N GLN A 209 20.72 32.19 -1.52
CA GLN A 209 21.27 31.52 -0.32
C GLN A 209 20.74 31.88 1.08
N VAL A 210 20.15 30.88 1.75
CA VAL A 210 20.39 30.64 3.19
C VAL A 210 20.51 29.13 3.46
N SER A 211 21.61 28.81 4.12
CA SER A 211 22.05 27.53 4.67
C SER A 211 21.29 27.16 5.96
N GLY A 212 20.86 25.90 6.05
CA GLY A 212 20.37 25.28 7.29
C GLY A 212 20.10 23.79 7.05
N ALA A 213 21.06 22.94 7.42
CA ALA A 213 21.03 21.47 7.34
C ALA A 213 20.53 20.86 6.01
N ARG A 214 21.33 21.03 4.94
CA ARG A 214 21.20 20.27 3.70
C ARG A 214 21.81 18.87 3.85
N THR A 215 20.99 17.83 3.99
CA THR A 215 21.29 16.58 3.28
C THR A 215 20.95 16.82 1.82
N ARG A 216 21.94 17.27 1.06
CA ARG A 216 21.84 17.58 -0.37
C ARG A 216 21.76 16.26 -1.13
N TRP A 217 20.56 15.88 -1.54
CA TRP A 217 20.36 14.72 -2.41
C TRP A 217 20.91 15.05 -3.81
N PRO A 218 21.81 14.23 -4.39
CA PRO A 218 22.40 14.49 -5.71
C PRO A 218 21.43 14.24 -6.87
N MET A 219 20.22 13.73 -6.60
CA MET A 219 19.14 13.58 -7.57
C MET A 219 18.17 14.76 -7.49
N GLY A 220 17.63 15.16 -8.64
CA GLY A 220 16.62 16.21 -8.75
C GLY A 220 15.30 15.79 -8.11
N LEU A 221 15.27 15.79 -6.79
CA LEU A 221 14.11 15.49 -5.97
C LEU A 221 13.13 16.67 -6.07
N ARG A 222 11.95 16.45 -6.65
CA ARG A 222 10.80 17.35 -6.47
C ARG A 222 9.64 16.56 -5.88
N ILE A 223 9.33 16.86 -4.62
CA ILE A 223 8.18 16.34 -3.88
C ILE A 223 7.00 17.30 -4.11
N SER A 224 5.81 16.79 -4.43
CA SER A 224 4.61 17.60 -4.65
C SER A 224 3.37 16.92 -4.09
N PHE A 225 2.59 17.63 -3.26
CA PHE A 225 1.29 17.23 -2.68
C PHE A 225 0.22 18.28 -3.05
N PRO A 226 -1.03 17.90 -3.34
CA PRO A 226 -2.16 18.84 -3.28
C PRO A 226 -3.32 18.36 -2.38
N ARG A 227 -3.92 19.31 -1.65
CA ARG A 227 -5.23 19.16 -0.99
C ARG A 227 -6.26 20.08 -1.67
N SER A 228 -7.39 19.50 -2.06
CA SER A 228 -8.76 20.06 -2.24
C SER A 228 -8.99 21.34 -3.08
N GLY A 229 -9.75 21.22 -4.18
CA GLY A 229 -10.39 22.33 -4.93
C GLY A 229 -10.79 21.94 -6.36
N PRO A 230 -11.87 22.49 -6.97
CA PRO A 230 -12.71 21.79 -7.95
C PRO A 230 -12.07 21.54 -9.32
N GLN A 231 -12.55 20.45 -9.93
CA GLN A 231 -12.19 19.83 -11.21
C GLN A 231 -11.76 20.79 -12.33
N VAL A 232 -10.67 20.43 -13.03
CA VAL A 232 -10.64 20.24 -14.49
C VAL A 232 -9.62 19.12 -14.77
N GLY A 233 -9.88 18.23 -15.75
CA GLY A 233 -9.11 17.03 -16.10
C GLY A 233 -7.59 17.24 -16.12
N TRP A 234 -6.75 16.26 -15.78
CA TRP A 234 -6.56 14.97 -16.43
C TRP A 234 -6.28 13.88 -15.38
N GLY A 235 -7.23 12.96 -15.17
CA GLY A 235 -7.07 11.82 -14.25
C GLY A 235 -7.87 10.56 -14.63
N SER A 236 -8.73 10.64 -15.64
CA SER A 236 -9.62 9.51 -16.00
C SER A 236 -8.93 8.35 -16.72
N ALA A 237 -7.77 8.53 -17.33
CA ALA A 237 -7.22 7.49 -18.21
C ALA A 237 -6.57 6.30 -17.46
N CYS A 238 -5.87 6.55 -16.34
CA CYS A 238 -5.14 5.50 -15.63
C CYS A 238 -6.03 4.70 -14.66
N VAL A 239 -7.09 5.31 -14.14
CA VAL A 239 -8.02 4.68 -13.17
C VAL A 239 -9.29 4.17 -13.87
N GLY A 240 -9.75 4.83 -14.94
CA GLY A 240 -10.93 4.43 -15.70
C GLY A 240 -10.78 3.07 -16.39
N ALA A 241 -9.58 2.72 -16.86
CA ALA A 241 -9.33 1.42 -17.51
C ALA A 241 -9.45 0.23 -16.54
N ALA A 242 -9.14 0.42 -15.25
CA ALA A 242 -9.29 -0.62 -14.22
C ALA A 242 -10.73 -0.71 -13.67
N ALA A 243 -11.52 0.37 -13.77
CA ALA A 243 -12.91 0.40 -13.35
C ALA A 243 -13.89 -0.11 -14.44
N ALA A 244 -13.57 0.12 -15.73
CA ALA A 244 -14.46 -0.21 -16.84
C ALA A 244 -14.54 -1.71 -17.21
N GLN A 245 -13.73 -2.58 -16.60
CA GLN A 245 -13.75 -4.01 -16.90
C GLN A 245 -14.73 -4.85 -16.07
N HIS A 246 -15.46 -4.29 -15.10
CA HIS A 246 -16.34 -5.10 -14.24
C HIS A 246 -17.60 -4.38 -13.72
N GLU A 247 -18.27 -3.57 -14.55
CA GLU A 247 -19.69 -3.25 -14.31
C GLU A 247 -20.55 -4.47 -14.67
N GLY A 248 -20.61 -5.42 -13.75
CA GLY A 248 -21.34 -6.65 -13.99
C GLY A 248 -21.29 -7.69 -12.88
N THR A 249 -21.38 -7.32 -11.60
CA THR A 249 -21.75 -8.30 -10.55
C THR A 249 -22.45 -7.64 -9.37
N ARG A 250 -23.70 -8.06 -9.16
CA ARG A 250 -24.57 -7.71 -8.02
C ARG A 250 -23.93 -8.13 -6.69
N SER A 251 -24.26 -7.33 -5.67
CA SER A 251 -24.24 -7.63 -4.23
C SER A 251 -24.34 -9.12 -3.90
N THR A 252 -23.25 -9.69 -3.39
CA THR A 252 -23.26 -10.93 -2.61
C THR A 252 -22.64 -10.65 -1.25
N ARG A 253 -23.33 -11.11 -0.22
CA ARG A 253 -22.95 -10.98 1.19
C ARG A 253 -21.61 -11.66 1.43
N GLY A 254 -20.65 -10.92 2.02
CA GLY A 254 -19.78 -11.37 3.11
C GLY A 254 -19.05 -12.72 3.04
N LEU A 255 -18.83 -13.29 1.86
CA LEU A 255 -17.98 -14.47 1.69
C LEU A 255 -16.65 -14.01 1.12
N CYS A 256 -15.60 -14.01 1.94
CA CYS A 256 -14.24 -14.07 1.41
C CYS A 256 -14.17 -15.29 0.47
N GLY A 257 -13.67 -15.09 -0.76
CA GLY A 257 -13.28 -16.21 -1.60
C GLY A 257 -12.22 -17.08 -0.89
N PRO A 258 -12.01 -18.33 -1.32
CA PRO A 258 -11.06 -19.23 -0.68
C PRO A 258 -9.66 -18.59 -0.59
N TRP A 259 -8.95 -18.78 0.53
CA TRP A 259 -7.57 -18.30 0.68
C TRP A 259 -6.73 -18.72 -0.53
N PRO A 260 -5.94 -17.83 -1.14
CA PRO A 260 -5.39 -18.10 -2.47
C PRO A 260 -4.22 -19.09 -2.45
N PHE A 261 -3.84 -19.58 -1.27
CA PHE A 261 -2.83 -20.63 -1.07
C PHE A 261 -3.40 -22.01 -0.75
N THR A 262 -4.71 -22.22 -0.84
CA THR A 262 -5.36 -23.54 -0.57
C THR A 262 -4.88 -24.69 -1.47
N GLY A 263 -4.00 -24.45 -2.46
CA GLY A 263 -3.38 -25.49 -3.29
C GLY A 263 -1.89 -25.30 -3.66
N ALA A 264 -1.20 -24.26 -3.18
CA ALA A 264 0.17 -23.96 -3.59
C ALA A 264 1.17 -24.19 -2.45
N ARG A 265 1.67 -25.42 -2.32
CA ARG A 265 2.93 -25.66 -1.61
C ARG A 265 4.07 -25.18 -2.52
N TYR A 266 4.55 -23.96 -2.31
CA TYR A 266 5.85 -23.59 -2.85
C TYR A 266 6.90 -24.44 -2.14
N GLY A 267 7.51 -25.38 -2.88
CA GLY A 267 8.57 -26.21 -2.37
C GLY A 267 9.72 -25.34 -1.88
N ARG A 268 10.05 -25.45 -0.60
CA ARG A 268 11.34 -24.99 -0.09
C ARG A 268 12.38 -26.00 -0.59
N GLY A 269 13.31 -25.55 -1.43
CA GLY A 269 14.56 -26.26 -1.66
C GLY A 269 15.38 -26.32 -0.35
N PRO A 270 16.33 -27.26 -0.26
CA PRO A 270 16.99 -27.67 0.98
C PRO A 270 17.76 -26.54 1.68
#